data_AF-A0A158IYB0-F1
#
_entry.id   AF-A0A158IYB0-F1
#
_cell.length_a   1.000
_cell.length_b   1.000
_cell.length_c   1.000
_cell.angle_alpha   90.00
_cell.angle_beta   90.00
_cell.angle_gamma   90.00
#
_symmetry.space_group_name_H-M   'P 1'
#
loop_
_entity.id
_entity.type
_entity.pdbx_description
1 polymer ?
#
loop_
_entity_poly.entity_id
_entity_poly.type
_entity_poly.pdbx_seq_one_letter_code
_entity_poly.pdbx_strand_id
1 'polypeptide(L)'
;MIKNAKTPTERAVSALHEFLMLVSKAPRHFVKDKELLQALRRQSRLGAYQNKAHGVIPTSRSSIERVCERLLPGGALEFDKLRKDALAELKTVARTLAEVPSAPKRTRDYYKQQSEDSNAKVVLGLVDCWHLTHALFEAIEAGRKIAGDTGDSALQEVWRKKEATIRSRLRLSKQLVATKGSDAEGWAETVRIL
;
A
#
# COMPACT_ATOMS: atom_id res chain seq x y z
N MET A 1 -8.67 18.51 -36.02
CA MET A 1 -8.31 17.81 -37.27
C MET A 1 -7.10 18.51 -37.87
N ILE A 2 -5.97 17.82 -38.02
CA ILE A 2 -4.75 18.41 -38.59
C ILE A 2 -4.97 18.54 -40.09
N LYS A 3 -5.31 19.75 -40.57
CA LYS A 3 -5.87 19.94 -41.92
C LYS A 3 -4.84 19.94 -43.07
N ASN A 4 -3.53 19.77 -42.84
CA ASN A 4 -2.51 19.95 -43.89
C ASN A 4 -1.23 19.11 -43.68
N ALA A 5 -1.33 17.79 -43.51
CA ALA A 5 -0.16 16.91 -43.48
C ALA A 5 0.33 16.59 -44.91
N LYS A 6 1.45 17.17 -45.33
CA LYS A 6 2.05 17.02 -46.67
C LYS A 6 3.21 16.03 -46.70
N THR A 7 4.03 15.98 -45.65
CA THR A 7 5.20 15.09 -45.59
C THR A 7 4.87 13.71 -44.96
N PRO A 8 5.65 12.65 -45.24
CA PRO A 8 5.47 11.35 -44.57
C PRO A 8 5.52 11.46 -43.04
N THR A 9 6.40 12.31 -42.51
CA THR A 9 6.53 12.56 -41.07
C THR A 9 5.30 13.24 -40.50
N GLU A 10 4.72 14.22 -41.21
CA GLU A 10 3.48 14.88 -40.78
C GLU A 10 2.30 13.92 -40.76
N ARG A 11 2.23 13.01 -41.74
CA ARG A 11 1.22 11.94 -41.76
C ARG A 11 1.38 10.99 -40.57
N ALA A 12 2.61 10.59 -40.25
CA ALA A 12 2.88 9.73 -39.09
C ALA A 12 2.48 10.40 -37.76
N VAL A 13 2.83 11.68 -37.58
CA VAL A 13 2.46 12.45 -36.37
C VAL A 13 0.96 12.69 -36.29
N SER A 14 0.30 12.93 -37.43
CA SER A 14 -1.16 13.09 -37.48
C SER A 14 -1.89 11.79 -37.12
N ALA A 15 -1.45 10.66 -37.67
CA ALA A 15 -1.98 9.35 -37.32
C ALA A 15 -1.78 9.03 -35.83
N LEU A 16 -0.61 9.36 -35.27
CA LEU A 16 -0.34 9.21 -33.83
C LEU A 16 -1.27 10.12 -32.98
N HIS A 17 -1.47 11.37 -33.38
CA HIS A 17 -2.38 12.28 -32.69
C HIS A 17 -3.84 11.76 -32.71
N GLU A 18 -4.33 11.32 -33.87
CA GLU A 18 -5.66 10.72 -34.01
C GLU A 18 -5.80 9.43 -33.19
N PHE A 19 -4.75 8.62 -33.15
CA PHE A 19 -4.70 7.44 -32.32
C PHE A 19 -4.77 7.78 -30.83
N LEU A 20 -4.04 8.79 -30.35
CA LEU A 20 -4.13 9.23 -28.95
C LEU A 20 -5.54 9.73 -28.60
N MET A 21 -6.20 10.46 -29.50
CA MET A 21 -7.60 10.86 -29.34
C MET A 21 -8.53 9.64 -29.24
N LEU A 22 -8.29 8.61 -30.05
CA LEU A 22 -9.05 7.36 -30.00
C LEU A 22 -8.84 6.62 -28.67
N VAL A 23 -7.60 6.55 -28.19
CA VAL A 23 -7.25 5.94 -26.90
C VAL A 23 -7.94 6.68 -25.75
N SER A 24 -7.97 8.01 -25.76
CA SER A 24 -8.69 8.79 -24.75
C SER A 24 -10.21 8.57 -24.80
N LYS A 25 -10.79 8.40 -25.99
CA LYS A 25 -12.25 8.17 -26.16
C LYS A 25 -12.67 6.75 -25.83
N ALA A 26 -11.85 5.76 -26.14
CA ALA A 26 -12.17 4.34 -26.01
C ALA A 26 -11.05 3.55 -25.29
N PRO A 27 -10.66 3.95 -24.05
CA PRO A 27 -9.51 3.37 -23.35
C PRO A 27 -9.63 1.87 -23.11
N ARG A 28 -10.86 1.35 -22.96
CA ARG A 28 -11.15 -0.07 -22.70
C ARG A 28 -10.54 -1.02 -23.73
N HIS A 29 -10.49 -0.63 -25.02
CA HIS A 29 -9.92 -1.47 -26.08
C HIS A 29 -8.40 -1.59 -26.00
N PHE A 30 -7.73 -0.68 -25.29
CA PHE A 30 -6.28 -0.56 -25.28
C PHE A 30 -5.63 -0.88 -23.93
N VAL A 31 -6.42 -1.20 -22.89
CA VAL A 31 -5.89 -1.50 -21.54
C VAL A 31 -4.91 -2.68 -21.53
N LYS A 32 -5.12 -3.67 -22.41
CA LYS A 32 -4.25 -4.85 -22.51
C LYS A 32 -2.95 -4.59 -23.28
N ASP A 33 -2.84 -3.47 -23.99
CA ASP A 33 -1.63 -3.09 -24.71
C ASP A 33 -0.57 -2.54 -23.74
N LYS A 34 0.30 -3.44 -23.29
CA LYS A 34 1.41 -3.11 -22.39
C LYS A 34 2.44 -2.20 -23.05
N GLU A 35 2.63 -2.30 -24.37
CA GLU A 35 3.59 -1.47 -25.11
C GLU A 35 3.10 -0.04 -25.18
N LEU A 36 1.82 0.17 -25.47
CA LEU A 36 1.18 1.49 -25.43
C LEU A 36 1.29 2.13 -24.04
N LEU A 37 0.98 1.37 -22.99
CA LEU A 37 1.10 1.86 -21.61
C LEU A 37 2.52 2.30 -21.25
N GLN A 38 3.53 1.60 -21.76
CA GLN A 38 4.94 2.00 -21.58
C GLN A 38 5.33 3.21 -22.44
N ALA A 39 4.86 3.26 -23.68
CA ALA A 39 5.08 4.37 -24.61
C ALA A 39 4.47 5.67 -24.06
N LEU A 40 3.23 5.61 -23.58
CA LEU A 40 2.54 6.76 -22.99
C LEU A 40 3.19 7.26 -21.69
N ARG A 41 3.93 6.43 -20.94
CA ARG A 41 4.63 6.88 -19.72
C ARG A 41 5.80 7.81 -20.01
N ARG A 42 6.45 7.68 -21.16
CA ARG A 42 7.67 8.43 -21.52
C ARG A 42 7.56 8.96 -22.94
N GLN A 43 7.58 10.28 -23.11
CA GLN A 43 7.49 10.92 -24.43
C GLN A 43 8.53 10.38 -25.43
N SER A 44 9.75 10.06 -24.97
CA SER A 44 10.80 9.46 -25.82
C SER A 44 10.45 8.08 -26.36
N ARG A 45 9.67 7.28 -25.62
CA ARG A 45 9.24 5.95 -26.04
C ARG A 45 8.04 5.99 -26.98
N LEU A 46 7.24 7.06 -26.91
CA LEU A 46 6.10 7.25 -27.80
C LEU A 46 6.52 7.35 -29.28
N GLY A 47 7.70 7.91 -29.56
CA GLY A 47 8.25 7.93 -30.92
C GLY A 47 8.56 6.54 -31.48
N ALA A 48 8.95 5.60 -30.63
CA ALA A 48 9.24 4.23 -31.06
C ALA A 48 8.00 3.33 -31.16
N TYR A 49 6.84 3.80 -30.68
CA TYR A 49 5.62 3.01 -30.66
C TYR A 49 5.08 2.80 -32.08
N GLN A 50 4.62 1.58 -32.35
CA GLN A 50 4.04 1.19 -33.63
C GLN A 50 2.71 0.51 -33.40
N ASN A 51 1.71 0.87 -34.22
CA ASN A 51 0.45 0.17 -34.27
C ASN A 51 -0.04 0.13 -35.72
N LYS A 52 0.19 -1.00 -36.39
CA LYS A 52 -0.17 -1.18 -37.81
C LYS A 52 -1.68 -1.08 -38.05
N ALA A 53 -2.50 -1.54 -37.10
CA ALA A 53 -3.96 -1.52 -37.22
C ALA A 53 -4.52 -0.10 -37.25
N HIS A 54 -3.83 0.86 -36.62
CA HIS A 54 -4.22 2.26 -36.58
C HIS A 54 -3.28 3.19 -37.37
N GLY A 55 -2.43 2.64 -38.25
CA GLY A 55 -1.53 3.43 -39.09
C GLY A 55 -0.45 4.20 -38.31
N VAL A 56 -0.19 3.83 -37.06
CA VAL A 56 0.86 4.46 -36.23
C VAL A 56 2.20 3.86 -36.61
N ILE A 57 3.08 4.71 -37.14
CA ILE A 57 4.43 4.34 -37.58
C ILE A 57 5.45 5.02 -36.66
N PRO A 58 6.56 4.35 -36.31
CA PRO A 58 7.62 4.96 -35.52
C PRO A 58 8.15 6.24 -36.13
N THR A 59 8.36 7.25 -35.30
CA THR A 59 8.98 8.52 -35.67
C THR A 59 9.85 9.05 -34.53
N SER A 60 10.79 9.95 -34.84
CA SER A 60 11.66 10.48 -33.79
C SER A 60 10.91 11.45 -32.89
N ARG A 61 11.28 11.52 -31.61
CA ARG A 61 10.70 12.49 -30.67
C ARG A 61 10.81 13.93 -31.19
N SER A 62 11.97 14.29 -31.73
CA SER A 62 12.21 15.63 -32.27
C SER A 62 11.36 15.93 -33.51
N SER A 63 11.04 14.90 -34.31
CA SER A 63 10.07 15.01 -35.40
C SER A 63 8.66 15.26 -34.88
N ILE A 64 8.23 14.55 -33.83
CA ILE A 64 6.92 14.77 -33.19
C ILE A 64 6.84 16.21 -32.70
N GLU A 65 7.81 16.66 -31.89
CA GLU A 65 7.81 18.01 -31.33
C GLU A 65 7.75 19.07 -32.43
N ARG A 66 8.65 19.03 -33.41
CA ARG A 66 8.71 20.00 -34.51
C ARG A 66 7.43 20.03 -35.35
N VAL A 67 6.84 18.87 -35.63
CA VAL A 67 5.61 18.79 -36.42
C VAL A 67 4.42 19.29 -35.60
N CYS A 68 4.33 18.93 -34.32
CA CYS A 68 3.27 19.40 -33.44
C CYS A 68 3.30 20.93 -33.30
N GLU A 69 4.49 21.53 -33.09
CA GLU A 69 4.66 23.01 -33.04
C GLU A 69 4.11 23.71 -34.29
N ARG A 70 4.18 23.07 -35.44
CA ARG A 70 3.73 23.65 -36.71
C ARG A 70 2.27 23.36 -37.04
N LEU A 71 1.76 22.20 -36.64
CA LEU A 71 0.46 21.68 -37.10
C LEU A 71 -0.65 21.78 -36.04
N LEU A 72 -0.31 21.88 -34.76
CA LEU A 72 -1.28 21.98 -33.67
C LEU A 72 -1.28 23.41 -33.11
N PRO A 73 -2.47 23.97 -32.81
CA PRO A 73 -2.58 25.34 -32.30
C PRO A 73 -1.86 25.53 -30.95
N GLY A 74 -1.81 24.51 -30.09
CA GLY A 74 -1.04 24.51 -28.84
C GLY A 74 0.30 23.76 -28.91
N GLY A 75 0.80 23.50 -30.12
CA GLY A 75 2.13 22.96 -30.36
C GLY A 75 2.40 21.59 -29.71
N ALA A 76 3.64 21.36 -29.30
CA ALA A 76 4.03 20.12 -28.63
C ALA A 76 3.43 19.98 -27.23
N LEU A 77 3.06 21.09 -26.58
CA LEU A 77 2.43 21.11 -25.26
C LEU A 77 1.03 20.50 -25.30
N GLU A 78 0.22 20.86 -26.29
CA GLU A 78 -1.12 20.28 -26.49
C GLU A 78 -1.04 18.78 -26.76
N PHE A 79 -0.08 18.36 -27.58
CA PHE A 79 0.18 16.94 -27.83
C PHE A 79 0.59 16.19 -26.55
N ASP A 80 1.47 16.77 -25.73
CA ASP A 80 1.89 16.17 -24.47
C ASP A 80 0.75 16.08 -23.45
N LYS A 81 -0.15 17.08 -23.44
CA LYS A 81 -1.38 17.05 -22.67
C LYS A 81 -2.26 15.89 -23.11
N LEU A 82 -2.52 15.75 -24.42
CA LEU A 82 -3.29 14.64 -24.97
C LEU A 82 -2.70 13.26 -24.60
N ARG A 83 -1.36 13.12 -24.64
CA ARG A 83 -0.66 11.91 -24.18
C ARG A 83 -0.91 11.62 -22.70
N LYS A 84 -0.82 12.64 -21.84
CA LYS A 84 -1.04 12.51 -20.39
C LYS A 84 -2.50 12.13 -20.10
N ASP A 85 -3.44 12.73 -20.81
CA ASP A 85 -4.87 12.46 -20.68
C ASP A 85 -5.17 11.01 -21.09
N ALA A 86 -4.66 10.56 -22.25
CA ALA A 86 -4.78 9.17 -22.70
C ALA A 86 -4.19 8.16 -21.68
N LEU A 87 -3.04 8.50 -21.06
CA LEU A 87 -2.43 7.66 -20.03
C LEU A 87 -3.28 7.62 -18.74
N ALA A 88 -3.88 8.75 -18.35
CA ALA A 88 -4.72 8.83 -17.17
C ALA A 88 -5.96 7.96 -17.35
N GLU A 89 -6.65 8.09 -18.48
CA GLU A 89 -7.82 7.29 -18.82
C GLU A 89 -7.51 5.79 -18.84
N LEU A 90 -6.40 5.38 -19.48
CA LEU A 90 -5.99 3.98 -19.49
C LEU A 90 -5.70 3.43 -18.09
N LYS A 91 -5.09 4.24 -17.21
CA LYS A 91 -4.85 3.82 -15.82
C LYS A 91 -6.14 3.71 -15.02
N THR A 92 -7.09 4.61 -15.22
CA THR A 92 -8.40 4.57 -14.57
C THR A 92 -9.16 3.31 -14.98
N VAL A 93 -9.18 2.99 -16.27
CA VAL A 93 -9.80 1.75 -16.74
C VAL A 93 -9.03 0.51 -16.28
N ALA A 94 -7.70 0.53 -16.31
CA ALA A 94 -6.91 -0.59 -15.79
C ALA A 94 -7.17 -0.85 -14.30
N ARG A 95 -7.36 0.19 -13.48
CA ARG A 95 -7.70 0.06 -12.05
C ARG A 95 -9.13 -0.42 -11.80
N THR A 96 -10.06 -0.09 -12.68
CA THR A 96 -11.46 -0.55 -12.54
C THR A 96 -11.62 -1.99 -13.02
N LEU A 97 -10.84 -2.42 -14.02
CA LEU A 97 -10.83 -3.80 -14.52
C LEU A 97 -9.96 -4.74 -13.67
N ALA A 98 -8.90 -4.24 -13.05
CA ALA A 98 -8.12 -4.97 -12.08
C ALA A 98 -8.66 -4.63 -10.68
N GLU A 99 -9.50 -5.48 -10.10
CA GLU A 99 -9.93 -5.42 -8.68
C GLU A 99 -8.75 -5.48 -7.68
N VAL A 100 -7.50 -5.39 -8.15
CA VAL A 100 -6.27 -5.44 -7.36
C VAL A 100 -5.76 -4.00 -7.16
N PRO A 101 -5.77 -3.48 -5.91
CA PRO A 101 -5.17 -2.19 -5.63
C PRO A 101 -3.69 -2.23 -6.04
N SER A 102 -3.28 -1.31 -6.92
CA SER A 102 -1.86 -1.20 -7.27
C SER A 102 -1.07 -0.91 -5.99
N ALA A 103 0.07 -1.59 -5.79
CA ALA A 103 0.91 -1.42 -4.61
C ALA A 103 1.06 0.07 -4.23
N PRO A 104 0.83 0.44 -2.96
CA PRO A 104 0.86 1.84 -2.55
C PRO A 104 2.21 2.45 -2.89
N LYS A 105 2.18 3.68 -3.42
CA LYS A 105 3.40 4.41 -3.71
C LYS A 105 4.16 4.60 -2.40
N ARG A 106 5.41 4.15 -2.36
CA ARG A 106 6.36 4.34 -1.26
C ARG A 106 6.73 5.82 -1.14
N THR A 107 5.82 6.63 -0.61
CA THR A 107 6.04 8.04 -0.26
C THR A 107 6.43 8.17 1.21
N ARG A 108 7.00 9.31 1.60
CA ARG A 108 7.29 9.60 3.01
C ARG A 108 6.04 9.45 3.88
N ASP A 109 4.91 9.94 3.38
CA ASP A 109 3.63 9.92 4.09
C ASP A 109 3.09 8.49 4.23
N TYR A 110 3.31 7.62 3.23
CA TYR A 110 2.98 6.20 3.33
C TYR A 110 3.74 5.52 4.48
N TYR A 111 5.05 5.77 4.60
CA TYR A 111 5.84 5.19 5.68
C TYR A 111 5.50 5.79 7.05
N LYS A 112 5.14 7.08 7.10
CA LYS A 112 4.66 7.70 8.33
C LYS A 112 3.38 7.03 8.80
N GLN A 113 2.39 6.86 7.91
CA GLN A 113 1.15 6.16 8.22
C GLN A 113 1.42 4.71 8.66
N GLN A 114 2.28 3.99 7.93
CA GLN A 114 2.63 2.61 8.27
C GLN A 114 3.30 2.50 9.66
N SER A 115 4.12 3.48 10.03
CA SER A 115 4.75 3.55 11.35
C SER A 115 3.71 3.82 12.44
N GLU A 116 2.77 4.74 12.20
CA GLU A 116 1.67 5.03 13.13
C GLU A 116 0.76 3.80 13.33
N ASP A 117 0.38 3.13 12.23
CA ASP A 117 -0.42 1.90 12.28
C ASP A 117 0.31 0.77 13.02
N SER A 118 1.63 0.64 12.81
CA SER A 118 2.43 -0.36 13.51
C SER A 118 2.54 -0.06 15.01
N ASN A 119 2.70 1.21 15.38
CA ASN A 119 2.70 1.62 16.78
C ASN A 119 1.34 1.35 17.45
N ALA A 120 0.23 1.64 16.76
CA ALA A 120 -1.11 1.33 17.26
C ALA A 120 -1.29 -0.17 17.55
N LYS A 121 -0.76 -1.04 16.67
CA LYS A 121 -0.78 -2.50 16.89
C LYS A 121 0.04 -2.94 18.10
N VAL A 122 1.21 -2.32 18.32
CA VAL A 122 2.03 -2.60 19.51
C VAL A 122 1.28 -2.20 20.78
N VAL A 123 0.67 -1.01 20.79
CA VAL A 123 -0.14 -0.54 21.93
C VAL A 123 -1.30 -1.49 22.21
N LEU A 124 -2.04 -1.88 21.17
CA LEU A 124 -3.14 -2.84 21.31
C LEU A 124 -2.65 -4.18 21.89
N GLY A 125 -1.55 -4.71 21.37
CA GLY A 125 -0.96 -5.96 21.89
C GLY A 125 -0.52 -5.86 23.35
N LEU A 126 0.00 -4.71 23.79
CA LEU A 126 0.32 -4.47 25.19
C LEU A 126 -0.93 -4.43 26.08
N VAL A 127 -2.00 -3.79 25.59
CA VAL A 127 -3.30 -3.76 26.28
C VAL A 127 -3.89 -5.18 26.39
N ASP A 128 -3.84 -5.97 25.33
CA ASP A 128 -4.32 -7.36 25.33
C ASP A 128 -3.52 -8.23 26.33
N CYS A 129 -2.19 -8.10 26.32
CA CYS A 129 -1.31 -8.77 27.28
C CYS A 129 -1.65 -8.38 28.72
N TRP A 130 -1.99 -7.11 28.97
CA TRP A 130 -2.43 -6.65 30.28
C TRP A 130 -3.75 -7.31 30.70
N HIS A 131 -4.76 -7.34 29.83
CA HIS A 131 -6.05 -7.97 30.12
C HIS A 131 -5.88 -9.47 30.43
N LEU A 132 -5.06 -10.17 29.65
CA LEU A 132 -4.76 -11.59 29.87
C LEU A 132 -4.04 -11.83 31.19
N THR A 133 -3.07 -10.99 31.52
CA THR A 133 -2.33 -11.08 32.78
C THR A 133 -3.24 -10.82 33.97
N HIS A 134 -4.10 -9.79 33.88
CA HIS A 134 -5.04 -9.43 34.92
C HIS A 134 -6.09 -10.53 35.17
N ALA A 135 -6.75 -11.03 34.11
CA ALA A 135 -7.72 -12.12 34.21
C ALA A 135 -7.11 -13.40 34.81
N LEU A 136 -5.84 -13.67 34.50
CA LEU A 136 -5.13 -14.81 35.09
C LEU A 136 -4.85 -14.61 36.59
N PHE A 137 -4.47 -13.41 37.02
CA PHE A 137 -4.31 -13.10 38.44
C PHE A 137 -5.63 -13.26 39.19
N GLU A 138 -6.73 -12.71 38.66
CA GLU A 138 -8.07 -12.87 39.26
C GLU A 138 -8.46 -14.36 39.37
N ALA A 139 -8.18 -15.16 38.35
CA ALA A 139 -8.45 -16.60 38.38
C ALA A 139 -7.62 -17.34 39.44
N ILE A 140 -6.35 -16.95 39.63
CA ILE A 140 -5.50 -17.51 40.69
C ILE A 140 -6.03 -17.14 42.07
N GLU A 141 -6.44 -15.89 42.28
CA GLU A 141 -7.00 -15.44 43.55
C GLU A 141 -8.33 -16.14 43.86
N ALA A 142 -9.22 -16.24 42.88
CA ALA A 142 -10.47 -16.97 43.01
C ALA A 142 -10.23 -18.45 43.38
N GLY A 143 -9.29 -19.12 42.69
CA GLY A 143 -8.93 -20.50 43.01
C GLY A 143 -8.33 -20.66 44.41
N ARG A 144 -7.51 -19.69 44.86
CA ARG A 144 -6.96 -19.67 46.22
C ARG A 144 -8.06 -19.53 47.25
N LYS A 145 -9.04 -18.66 47.01
CA LYS A 145 -10.19 -18.48 47.89
C LYS A 145 -11.01 -19.77 48.02
N ILE A 146 -11.37 -20.38 46.88
CA ILE A 146 -12.13 -21.63 46.85
C ILE A 146 -11.38 -22.75 47.60
N ALA A 147 -10.09 -22.93 47.34
CA ALA A 147 -9.30 -23.94 48.03
C ALA A 147 -9.21 -23.68 49.55
N GLY A 148 -9.13 -22.40 49.95
CA GLY A 148 -9.19 -21.99 51.36
C GLY A 148 -10.52 -22.35 52.03
N ASP A 149 -11.63 -22.06 51.35
CA ASP A 149 -13.00 -22.24 51.87
C ASP A 149 -13.40 -23.73 51.99
N THR A 150 -12.72 -24.65 51.27
CA THR A 150 -13.10 -26.08 51.23
C THR A 150 -12.73 -26.85 52.51
N GLY A 151 -11.78 -26.34 53.33
CA GLY A 151 -11.30 -27.01 54.55
C GLY A 151 -10.49 -28.30 54.33
N ASP A 152 -10.42 -28.84 53.11
CA ASP A 152 -9.65 -30.03 52.74
C ASP A 152 -8.17 -29.70 52.49
N SER A 153 -7.32 -30.18 53.40
CA SER A 153 -5.86 -30.02 53.35
C SER A 153 -5.21 -30.61 52.09
N ALA A 154 -5.74 -31.74 51.58
CA ALA A 154 -5.20 -32.36 50.37
C ALA A 154 -5.45 -31.49 49.14
N LEU A 155 -6.66 -30.91 49.04
CA LEU A 155 -7.06 -30.04 47.94
C LEU A 155 -6.30 -28.71 47.95
N GLN A 156 -6.04 -28.16 49.14
CA GLN A 156 -5.20 -26.96 49.33
C GLN A 156 -3.76 -27.19 48.86
N GLU A 157 -3.16 -28.32 49.20
CA GLU A 157 -1.80 -28.66 48.78
C GLU A 157 -1.69 -28.88 47.27
N VAL A 158 -2.69 -29.52 46.65
CA VAL A 158 -2.79 -29.65 45.19
C VAL A 158 -2.91 -28.29 44.52
N TRP A 159 -3.72 -27.37 45.06
CA TRP A 159 -3.83 -26.01 44.54
C TRP A 159 -2.51 -25.25 44.63
N ARG A 160 -1.82 -25.29 45.79
CA ARG A 160 -0.51 -24.63 45.97
C ARG A 160 0.53 -25.08 44.93
N LYS A 161 0.59 -26.38 44.64
CA LYS A 161 1.49 -26.93 43.60
C LYS A 161 1.13 -26.42 42.19
N LYS A 162 -0.17 -26.36 41.87
CA LYS A 162 -0.66 -25.80 40.59
C LYS A 162 -0.36 -24.31 40.48
N GLU A 163 -0.61 -23.53 41.53
CA GLU A 163 -0.31 -22.10 41.56
C GLU A 163 1.19 -21.83 41.35
N ALA A 164 2.06 -22.55 42.06
CA ALA A 164 3.51 -22.44 41.87
C ALA A 164 3.94 -22.75 40.42
N THR A 165 3.29 -23.72 39.78
CA THR A 165 3.52 -24.07 38.37
C THR A 165 3.03 -22.98 37.42
N ILE A 166 1.89 -22.35 37.70
CA ILE A 166 1.38 -21.23 36.89
C ILE A 166 2.31 -20.02 37.03
N ARG A 167 2.70 -19.65 38.26
CA ARG A 167 3.63 -18.55 38.52
C ARG A 167 5.01 -18.78 37.89
N SER A 168 5.53 -20.00 37.91
CA SER A 168 6.82 -20.30 37.26
C SER A 168 6.74 -20.16 35.74
N ARG A 169 5.62 -20.53 35.11
CA ARG A 169 5.37 -20.33 33.68
C ARG A 169 5.22 -18.85 33.31
N LEU A 170 4.73 -18.01 34.21
CA LEU A 170 4.60 -16.56 33.98
C LEU A 170 5.91 -15.78 34.16
N ARG A 171 6.90 -16.33 34.88
CA ARG A 171 8.23 -15.70 35.09
C ARG A 171 9.13 -15.68 33.85
N LEU A 172 8.62 -16.00 32.65
CA LEU A 172 9.42 -16.19 31.43
C LEU A 172 9.97 -14.91 30.77
N SER A 173 9.79 -13.70 31.31
CA SER A 173 10.47 -12.50 30.79
C SER A 173 11.36 -11.82 31.84
N LYS A 174 12.66 -12.16 31.82
CA LYS A 174 13.69 -11.43 32.61
C LYS A 174 13.84 -9.96 32.17
N GLN A 175 13.47 -9.61 30.94
CA GLN A 175 13.50 -8.24 30.44
C GLN A 175 12.10 -7.65 30.33
N LEU A 176 11.91 -6.52 31.03
CA LEU A 176 10.78 -5.62 30.88
C LEU A 176 10.81 -4.99 29.49
N VAL A 177 9.74 -5.14 28.72
CA VAL A 177 9.46 -4.31 27.54
C VAL A 177 8.61 -3.13 28.01
N ALA A 178 9.15 -2.35 28.96
CA ALA A 178 8.54 -1.10 29.39
C ALA A 178 9.51 0.03 29.07
N THR A 179 9.00 1.10 28.47
CA THR A 179 9.78 2.31 28.23
C THR A 179 10.14 2.92 29.58
N LYS A 180 11.41 3.26 29.78
CA LYS A 180 11.90 3.82 31.04
C LYS A 180 11.13 5.10 31.39
N GLY A 181 10.55 5.17 32.59
CA GLY A 181 9.72 6.25 33.11
C GLY A 181 8.23 6.16 32.75
N SER A 182 7.75 5.05 32.16
CA SER A 182 6.33 4.85 31.90
C SER A 182 5.60 4.29 33.13
N ASP A 183 4.30 4.57 33.24
CA ASP A 183 3.45 3.97 34.29
C ASP A 183 3.51 2.43 34.27
N ALA A 184 3.70 1.84 33.08
CA ALA A 184 3.89 0.40 32.90
C ALA A 184 5.17 -0.14 33.56
N GLU A 185 6.24 0.65 33.68
CA GLU A 185 7.47 0.27 34.42
C GLU A 185 7.19 0.23 35.92
N GLY A 186 6.50 1.24 36.47
CA GLY A 186 6.13 1.28 37.89
C GLY A 186 5.23 0.12 38.31
N TRP A 187 4.27 -0.25 37.46
CA TRP A 187 3.40 -1.41 37.70
C TRP A 187 4.14 -2.73 37.62
N ALA A 188 5.01 -2.90 36.63
CA ALA A 188 5.70 -4.16 36.43
C ALA A 188 6.80 -4.41 37.47
N GLU A 189 7.38 -3.36 38.06
CA GLU A 189 8.24 -3.47 39.24
C GLU A 189 7.44 -3.86 40.49
N THR A 190 6.22 -3.33 40.65
CA THR A 190 5.30 -3.74 41.73
C THR A 190 4.92 -5.22 41.63
N VAL A 191 4.67 -5.74 40.42
CA VAL A 191 4.37 -7.17 40.17
C VAL A 191 5.57 -8.08 40.45
N ARG A 192 6.80 -7.57 40.41
CA ARG A 192 8.02 -8.36 40.73
C ARG A 192 8.27 -8.52 42.22
N ILE A 193 7.76 -7.59 43.03
CA ILE A 193 7.95 -7.56 44.49
C ILE A 193 6.91 -8.45 45.22
N LEU A 194 5.80 -8.81 44.55
CA LEU A 194 4.76 -9.74 45.03
C LEU A 194 4.99 -11.19 44.58
#